data_AF-A0A842MC07-F1
#
_entry.id   AF-A0A842MC07-F1
#
_cell.length_a   1.000
_cell.length_b   1.000
_cell.length_c   1.000
_cell.angle_alpha   90.00
_cell.angle_beta   90.00
_cell.angle_gamma   90.00
#
_symmetry.space_group_name_H-M   'P 1'
#
loop_
_entity.id
_entity.type
_entity.pdbx_description
1 polymer ?
#
loop_
_entity_poly.entity_id
_entity_poly.type
_entity_poly.pdbx_seq_one_letter_code
_entity_poly.pdbx_strand_id
1 'polypeptide(L)'
;MTSIWEVIDRTETGTYMEEADFDLKIVAKKCKELVKEYDIRYDPKQIITSDDSLADDVFEAGLRLALESGIYCIDTKRIVKFDEYEL
;
A
#
# COMPACT_ATOMS: atom_id res chain seq x y z
N MET A 1 11.90 7.71 -13.79
CA MET A 1 12.68 6.87 -12.86
C MET A 1 13.07 7.74 -11.69
N THR A 2 12.38 7.55 -10.57
CA THR A 2 12.59 8.29 -9.31
C THR A 2 13.95 7.93 -8.74
N SER A 3 14.74 8.94 -8.37
CA SER A 3 16.05 8.70 -7.77
C SER A 3 15.94 8.53 -6.25
N ILE A 4 16.91 7.83 -5.65
CA ILE A 4 16.95 7.69 -4.19
C ILE A 4 17.00 9.03 -3.45
N TRP A 5 17.63 10.06 -4.04
CA TRP A 5 17.72 11.40 -3.46
C TRP A 5 16.36 12.09 -3.39
N GLU A 6 15.52 11.88 -4.40
CA GLU A 6 14.16 12.41 -4.42
C GLU A 6 13.29 11.72 -3.37
N VAL A 7 13.46 10.41 -3.18
CA VAL A 7 12.78 9.67 -2.10
C VAL A 7 13.21 10.22 -0.74
N ILE A 8 14.51 10.45 -0.51
CA ILE A 8 15.03 11.03 0.74
C ILE A 8 14.41 12.43 0.98
N ASP A 9 14.38 13.30 -0.03
CA ASP A 9 13.75 14.63 0.11
C ASP A 9 12.26 14.53 0.47
N ARG A 10 11.51 13.60 -0.15
CA ARG A 10 10.12 13.31 0.22
C ARG A 10 9.99 12.76 1.64
N THR A 11 10.97 12.03 2.16
CA THR A 11 10.96 11.57 3.56
C THR A 11 11.14 12.70 4.56
N GLU A 12 11.71 13.85 4.16
CA GLU A 12 11.87 15.02 5.03
C GLU A 12 10.72 16.04 4.88
N THR A 13 10.05 16.04 3.73
CA THR A 13 9.01 17.04 3.36
C THR A 13 7.58 16.49 3.33
N GLY A 14 7.40 15.17 3.26
CA GLY A 14 6.10 14.48 3.18
C GLY A 14 5.19 14.71 4.37
N THR A 15 3.93 14.29 4.30
CA THR A 15 2.93 14.56 5.35
C THR A 15 3.32 13.89 6.67
N TYR A 16 3.43 14.67 7.75
CA TYR A 16 3.66 14.15 9.10
C TYR A 16 2.45 13.34 9.59
N MET A 17 2.69 12.17 10.16
CA MET A 17 1.68 11.33 10.80
C MET A 17 2.32 10.43 11.85
N GLU A 18 1.64 10.18 12.96
CA GLU A 18 2.07 9.14 13.91
C GLU A 18 1.87 7.74 13.31
N GLU A 19 2.79 6.81 13.61
CA GLU A 19 2.77 5.44 13.06
C GLU A 19 1.43 4.74 13.30
N ALA A 20 0.89 4.81 14.52
CA ALA A 20 -0.39 4.21 14.86
C ALA A 20 -1.57 4.79 14.05
N ASP A 21 -1.48 6.07 13.67
CA ASP A 21 -2.47 6.71 12.81
C ASP A 21 -2.33 6.24 11.36
N PHE A 22 -1.10 6.08 10.86
CA PHE A 22 -0.86 5.54 9.53
C PHE A 22 -1.38 4.10 9.42
N ASP A 23 -1.04 3.25 10.37
CA ASP A 23 -1.43 1.84 10.40
C ASP A 23 -2.95 1.67 10.45
N LEU A 24 -3.63 2.38 11.36
CA LEU A 24 -5.06 2.18 11.59
C LEU A 24 -5.94 2.98 10.63
N LYS A 25 -5.62 4.26 10.38
CA LYS A 25 -6.50 5.17 9.63
C LYS A 25 -6.25 5.12 8.13
N ILE A 26 -5.04 4.77 7.69
CA ILE A 26 -4.68 4.70 6.28
C ILE A 26 -4.65 3.24 5.83
N VAL A 27 -3.69 2.44 6.34
CA VAL A 27 -3.43 1.09 5.82
C VAL A 27 -4.58 0.14 6.12
N ALA A 28 -4.94 -0.06 7.40
CA ALA A 28 -5.98 -1.02 7.79
C ALA A 28 -7.35 -0.66 7.20
N LYS A 29 -7.69 0.63 7.16
CA LYS A 29 -8.91 1.13 6.53
C LYS A 29 -8.93 0.78 5.04
N LYS A 30 -7.87 1.11 4.31
CA LYS A 30 -7.83 0.91 2.86
C LYS A 30 -7.74 -0.56 2.47
N CYS A 31 -6.97 -1.37 3.20
CA CYS A 31 -6.97 -2.83 3.03
C CYS A 31 -8.38 -3.42 3.16
N LYS A 32 -9.12 -3.01 4.18
CA LYS A 32 -10.49 -3.50 4.40
C LYS A 32 -11.45 -3.11 3.28
N GLU A 33 -11.30 -1.91 2.73
CA GLU A 33 -12.08 -1.44 1.57
C GLU A 33 -11.76 -2.27 0.33
N LEU A 34 -10.47 -2.45 0.00
CA LEU A 34 -10.02 -3.18 -1.18
C LEU A 34 -10.35 -4.67 -1.12
N VAL A 35 -10.12 -5.33 0.01
CA VAL A 35 -10.50 -6.74 0.20
C VAL A 35 -11.99 -6.96 -0.04
N LYS A 36 -12.84 -5.99 0.34
CA LYS A 36 -14.28 -6.05 0.09
C LYS A 36 -14.62 -5.74 -1.37
N GLU A 37 -13.94 -4.78 -1.99
CA GLU A 37 -14.17 -4.35 -3.38
C GLU A 37 -13.84 -5.46 -4.38
N TYR A 38 -12.72 -6.15 -4.18
CA TYR A 38 -12.25 -7.26 -5.03
C TYR A 38 -12.73 -8.65 -4.56
N ASP A 39 -13.58 -8.73 -3.52
CA ASP A 39 -14.04 -10.00 -2.88
C ASP A 39 -12.90 -11.01 -2.61
N ILE A 40 -11.75 -10.52 -2.16
CA ILE A 40 -10.57 -11.36 -1.90
C ILE A 40 -10.85 -12.28 -0.71
N ARG A 41 -10.75 -13.59 -0.94
CA ARG A 41 -11.00 -14.61 0.09
C ARG A 41 -9.84 -15.57 0.20
N TYR A 42 -9.39 -15.78 1.43
CA TYR A 42 -8.37 -16.77 1.74
C TYR A 42 -9.02 -18.14 1.98
N ASP A 43 -8.57 -19.16 1.24
CA ASP A 43 -8.91 -20.57 1.48
C ASP A 43 -7.73 -21.31 2.13
N PRO A 44 -7.83 -21.72 3.42
CA PRO A 44 -6.75 -22.45 4.08
C PRO A 44 -6.50 -23.86 3.50
N LYS A 45 -7.43 -24.41 2.70
CA LYS A 45 -7.23 -25.70 2.01
C LYS A 45 -6.44 -25.55 0.73
N GLN A 46 -6.37 -24.33 0.18
CA GLN A 46 -5.68 -24.00 -1.06
C GLN A 46 -4.78 -22.79 -0.82
N ILE A 47 -3.63 -23.04 -0.19
CA ILE A 47 -2.65 -21.99 0.17
C ILE A 47 -2.08 -21.30 -1.08
N ILE A 48 -1.85 -22.06 -2.15
CA ILE A 48 -1.43 -21.54 -3.45
C ILE A 48 -2.66 -21.58 -4.36
N THR A 49 -3.16 -20.40 -4.73
CA THR A 49 -4.27 -20.30 -5.67
C THR A 49 -3.83 -20.76 -7.07
N SER A 50 -4.73 -21.43 -7.77
CA SER A 50 -4.64 -21.70 -9.22
C SER A 50 -5.70 -20.91 -9.98
N ASP A 51 -6.41 -20.01 -9.29
CA ASP A 51 -7.36 -19.07 -9.84
C ASP A 51 -6.61 -17.80 -10.24
N ASP A 52 -6.39 -17.63 -11.53
CA ASP A 52 -5.69 -16.47 -12.10
C ASP A 52 -6.43 -15.16 -11.77
N SER A 53 -7.77 -15.18 -11.68
CA SER A 53 -8.54 -13.97 -11.37
C SER A 53 -8.27 -13.48 -9.94
N LEU A 54 -8.21 -14.40 -8.97
CA LEU A 54 -7.83 -14.05 -7.60
C LEU A 54 -6.39 -13.50 -7.53
N ALA A 55 -5.48 -14.02 -8.35
CA ALA A 55 -4.11 -13.53 -8.39
C ALA A 55 -4.03 -12.10 -8.94
N ASP A 56 -4.72 -11.82 -10.04
CA ASP A 56 -4.82 -10.49 -10.64
C ASP A 56 -5.50 -9.49 -9.69
N ASP A 57 -6.61 -9.89 -9.06
CA ASP A 57 -7.35 -9.07 -8.09
C ASP A 57 -6.49 -8.68 -6.87
N VAL A 58 -5.72 -9.63 -6.33
CA VAL A 58 -4.79 -9.37 -5.21
C VAL A 58 -3.67 -8.42 -5.64
N PHE A 59 -3.14 -8.58 -6.86
CA PHE A 59 -2.10 -7.71 -7.39
C PHE A 59 -2.61 -6.27 -7.58
N GLU A 60 -3.77 -6.10 -8.22
CA GLU A 60 -4.38 -4.79 -8.47
C GLU A 60 -4.76 -4.09 -7.16
N ALA A 61 -5.36 -4.83 -6.22
CA ALA A 61 -5.64 -4.32 -4.88
C ALA A 61 -4.36 -3.88 -4.16
N GLY A 62 -3.29 -4.66 -4.24
CA GLY A 62 -1.98 -4.33 -3.65
C GLY A 62 -1.37 -3.05 -4.24
N LEU A 63 -1.43 -2.89 -5.56
CA LEU A 63 -0.94 -1.69 -6.25
C LEU A 63 -1.75 -0.44 -5.84
N ARG A 64 -3.09 -0.54 -5.82
CA ARG A 64 -3.96 0.54 -5.36
C ARG A 64 -3.72 0.90 -3.90
N LEU A 65 -3.48 -0.09 -3.05
CA LEU A 65 -3.09 0.15 -1.66
C LEU A 65 -1.80 0.97 -1.60
N ALA A 66 -0.75 0.57 -2.33
CA ALA A 66 0.53 1.28 -2.34
C ALA A 66 0.41 2.73 -2.83
N LEU A 67 -0.34 2.95 -3.92
CA LEU A 67 -0.61 4.30 -4.46
C LEU A 67 -1.37 5.18 -3.45
N GLU A 68 -2.42 4.63 -2.85
CA GLU A 68 -3.29 5.40 -1.95
C GLU A 68 -2.72 5.57 -0.54
N SER A 69 -1.99 4.60 0.00
CA SER A 69 -1.34 4.71 1.31
C SER A 69 -0.04 5.48 1.23
N GLY A 70 0.75 5.28 0.18
CA GLY A 70 2.16 5.64 0.15
C GLY A 70 2.98 4.76 1.10
N ILE A 71 4.22 5.18 1.35
CA ILE A 71 5.18 4.50 2.23
C ILE A 71 5.46 5.39 3.44
N TYR A 72 5.43 4.81 4.63
CA TYR A 72 5.75 5.53 5.87
C TYR A 72 7.24 5.43 6.20
N CYS A 73 7.88 6.58 6.42
CA CYS A 73 9.23 6.66 6.96
C CYS A 73 9.15 6.80 8.48
N ILE A 74 9.59 5.77 9.19
CA ILE A 74 9.49 5.67 10.66
C ILE A 74 10.35 6.74 11.33
N ASP A 75 11.56 6.98 10.82
CA ASP A 75 12.53 7.91 11.43
C ASP A 75 12.03 9.37 11.39
N THR A 76 11.43 9.80 10.27
CA THR A 76 10.93 11.17 10.09
C THR A 76 9.45 11.32 10.39
N LYS A 77 8.74 10.20 10.60
CA LYS A 77 7.29 10.12 10.78
C LYS A 77 6.49 10.74 9.63
N ARG A 78 6.94 10.53 8.39
CA ARG A 78 6.33 11.13 7.19
C ARG A 78 5.87 10.08 6.19
N ILE A 79 4.81 10.43 5.47
CA ILE A 79 4.26 9.63 4.38
C ILE A 79 4.85 10.11 3.06
N VAL A 80 5.50 9.20 2.34
CA VAL A 80 6.02 9.38 0.99
C VAL A 80 4.98 8.87 -0.01
N LYS A 81 4.59 9.71 -0.97
CA LYS A 81 3.67 9.35 -2.06
C LYS A 81 4.43 9.04 -3.33
N PHE A 82 3.86 8.11 -4.10
CA PHE A 82 4.31 7.72 -5.43
C PHE A 82 3.14 7.76 -6.39
N ASP A 83 3.42 8.02 -7.66
CA ASP A 83 2.45 7.86 -8.74
C ASP A 83 2.55 6.47 -9.42
N GLU A 84 1.62 6.18 -10.31
CA GLU A 84 1.53 4.88 -11.02
C GLU A 84 2.71 4.61 -11.95
N TYR A 85 3.42 5.64 -12.43
CA TYR A 85 4.59 5.47 -13.29
C TYR A 85 5.88 5.26 -12.49
N GLU A 86 5.84 5.47 -11.17
CA GLU A 86 6.95 5.25 -10.24
C GLU A 86 6.95 3.85 -9.61
N LEU A 87 5.82 3.14 -9.63
CA LEU A 87 5.61 1.78 -9.11
C LEU A 87 5.60 0.74 -10.23
#